data_AF-A0A558LYV0-F1
#
_entry.id   AF-A0A558LYV0-F1
#
_cell.length_a   1.000
_cell.length_b   1.000
_cell.length_c   1.000
_cell.angle_alpha   90.00
_cell.angle_beta   90.00
_cell.angle_gamma   90.00
#
_symmetry.space_group_name_H-M   'P 1'
#
loop_
_entity.id
_entity.type
_entity.pdbx_description
1 polymer ?
#
loop_
_entity_poly.entity_id
_entity_poly.type
_entity_poly.pdbx_seq_one_letter_code
_entity_poly.pdbx_strand_id
1 'polypeptide(L)'
;MTKEFVFDRKEFNKWEIQKDKDNNPVLVDYKDKENQTLYIPNEADLVPFGYKGPVRIKQHDLHILVNEYEKVIISNKNNKKVVRICDSTDSNENALGTYRFYDHSCKVKELDLRGLDTSNFTDLSNFFYGLYHLEKLNIEGWDTSNVKSMEAMFMSDQSLKEIKGLENLNTSKVENMAEMFCDCYSLENIDLSNWDFSHVLDTKKMFQFNISGAIVTLPEAGAPNLRNSSSMFTVSDVRIENIDKFKMPKLEDATYTFADCPYDWEVYQDSQDDYPMQQFINNIGSSLKVADYMFAHANNTQDLSCLLKICNQQKGCLKILI
;
A
#
# COMPACT_ATOMS: atom_id res chain seq x y z
N MET A 1 23.06 14.73 5.63
CA MET A 1 22.69 13.91 6.79
C MET A 1 21.84 14.75 7.71
N THR A 2 20.53 14.52 7.73
CA THR A 2 19.64 14.99 8.80
C THR A 2 20.22 14.45 10.12
N LYS A 3 20.38 15.33 11.13
CA LYS A 3 20.77 14.86 12.47
C LYS A 3 19.72 13.88 12.95
N GLU A 4 20.13 12.65 13.22
CA GLU A 4 19.27 11.66 13.86
C GLU A 4 18.82 12.21 15.22
N PHE A 5 17.53 12.09 15.50
CA PHE A 5 16.97 12.53 16.77
C PHE A 5 17.64 11.78 17.93
N VAL A 6 18.01 12.50 18.98
CA VAL A 6 18.64 11.89 20.16
C VAL A 6 17.58 11.71 21.23
N PHE A 7 17.23 10.46 21.53
CA PHE A 7 16.35 10.12 22.64
C PHE A 7 17.09 10.30 23.98
N ASP A 8 16.90 11.46 24.61
CA ASP A 8 17.58 11.85 25.86
C ASP A 8 16.69 11.66 27.11
N ARG A 9 17.18 12.09 28.28
CA ARG A 9 16.42 11.96 29.53
C ARG A 9 15.13 12.79 29.55
N LYS A 10 15.05 13.91 28.83
CA LYS A 10 13.84 14.73 28.76
C LYS A 10 12.76 13.99 27.99
N GLU A 11 13.12 13.41 26.85
CA GLU A 11 12.21 12.59 26.03
C GLU A 11 11.76 11.34 26.78
N PHE A 12 12.69 10.65 27.45
CA PHE A 12 12.36 9.51 28.31
C PHE A 12 11.31 9.86 29.39
N ASN A 13 11.45 11.01 30.05
CA ASN A 13 10.52 11.42 31.12
C ASN A 13 9.10 11.76 30.63
N LYS A 14 8.87 11.89 29.31
CA LYS A 14 7.53 12.10 28.73
C LYS A 14 6.71 10.81 28.64
N TRP A 15 7.39 9.67 28.62
CA TRP A 15 6.76 8.35 28.50
C TRP A 15 6.44 7.78 29.88
N GLU A 16 5.24 7.21 30.01
CA GLU A 16 4.95 6.22 31.04
C GLU A 16 5.24 4.83 30.49
N ILE A 17 6.11 4.10 31.19
CA ILE A 17 6.58 2.78 30.77
C ILE A 17 6.29 1.77 31.88
N GLN A 18 5.50 0.76 31.55
CA GLN A 18 5.25 -0.41 32.39
C GLN A 18 6.09 -1.59 31.93
N LYS A 19 5.94 -2.73 32.60
CA LYS A 19 6.61 -3.98 32.26
C LYS A 19 5.59 -5.08 32.04
N ASP A 20 5.79 -5.88 30.99
CA ASP A 20 5.01 -7.10 30.77
C ASP A 20 5.46 -8.24 31.70
N LYS A 21 4.81 -9.40 31.58
CA LYS A 21 5.14 -10.63 32.33
C LYS A 21 6.58 -11.13 32.14
N ASP A 22 7.21 -10.77 31.01
CA ASP A 22 8.57 -11.13 30.64
C ASP A 22 9.56 -10.00 30.99
N ASN A 23 9.10 -8.99 31.75
CA ASN A 23 9.86 -7.82 32.22
C ASN A 23 10.35 -6.89 31.07
N ASN A 24 9.72 -6.95 29.91
CA ASN A 24 9.99 -6.06 28.78
C ASN A 24 9.22 -4.73 28.92
N PRO A 25 9.76 -3.61 28.42
CA PRO A 25 9.08 -2.31 28.46
C PRO A 25 7.81 -2.27 27.60
N VAL A 26 6.73 -1.75 28.19
CA VAL A 26 5.46 -1.46 27.51
C VAL A 26 5.17 0.03 27.65
N LEU A 27 5.09 0.74 26.53
CA LEU A 27 4.70 2.14 26.48
C LEU A 27 3.18 2.24 26.66
N VAL A 28 2.73 2.97 27.68
CA VAL A 28 1.30 3.03 28.06
C VAL A 28 0.71 4.43 28.08
N ASP A 29 1.53 5.47 28.15
CA ASP A 29 1.07 6.86 28.06
C ASP A 29 2.21 7.79 27.62
N TYR A 30 1.86 8.93 27.03
CA TYR A 30 2.78 9.97 26.59
C TYR A 30 2.23 11.37 26.90
N LYS A 31 3.01 12.14 27.68
CA LYS A 31 2.52 13.33 28.40
C LYS A 31 2.68 14.66 27.66
N ASP A 32 3.51 14.70 26.63
CA ASP A 32 3.80 15.94 25.90
C ASP A 32 2.75 16.18 24.81
N LYS A 33 1.79 17.06 25.10
CA LYS A 33 0.76 17.49 24.14
C LYS A 33 1.11 18.80 23.41
N GLU A 34 2.18 19.48 23.83
CA GLU A 34 2.59 20.76 23.23
C GLU A 34 3.39 20.53 21.94
N ASN A 35 4.28 19.54 21.93
CA ASN A 35 5.04 19.17 20.75
C ASN A 35 4.20 18.28 19.82
N GLN A 36 4.03 18.70 18.56
CA GLN A 36 3.30 17.92 17.54
C GLN A 36 4.15 16.83 16.89
N THR A 37 5.42 16.68 17.27
CA THR A 37 6.26 15.53 16.91
C THR A 37 6.39 14.56 18.08
N LEU A 38 5.87 13.35 17.88
CA LEU A 38 5.98 12.21 18.77
C LEU A 38 7.16 11.32 18.38
N TYR A 39 7.99 10.98 19.37
CA TYR A 39 9.09 10.03 19.22
C TYR A 39 8.86 8.79 20.08
N ILE A 40 8.65 7.65 19.43
CA ILE A 40 8.46 6.34 20.07
C ILE A 40 9.84 5.66 20.18
N PRO A 41 10.34 5.40 21.41
CA PRO A 41 11.66 4.81 21.60
C PRO A 41 11.68 3.34 21.22
N ASN A 42 12.84 2.88 20.75
CA ASN A 42 13.12 1.47 20.55
C ASN A 42 13.97 0.89 21.69
N GLU A 43 14.34 -0.38 21.63
CA GLU A 43 15.14 -1.05 22.66
C GLU A 43 16.47 -0.31 22.92
N ALA A 44 17.17 0.09 21.86
CA ALA A 44 18.46 0.78 21.97
C ALA A 44 18.34 2.18 22.61
N ASP A 45 17.16 2.80 22.53
CA ASP A 45 16.88 4.07 23.22
C ASP A 45 16.61 3.87 24.71
N LEU A 46 16.01 2.75 25.10
CA LEU A 46 15.67 2.49 26.50
C LEU A 46 16.80 1.82 27.31
N VAL A 47 17.81 1.24 26.65
CA VAL A 47 18.99 0.62 27.31
C VAL A 47 19.69 1.55 28.32
N PRO A 48 20.00 2.83 28.00
CA PRO A 48 20.61 3.76 28.95
C PRO A 48 19.77 4.04 30.21
N PHE A 49 18.48 3.76 30.17
CA PHE A 49 17.53 3.96 31.27
C PHE A 49 17.22 2.67 32.05
N GLY A 50 17.95 1.59 31.77
CA GLY A 50 17.88 0.34 32.52
C GLY A 50 16.84 -0.67 32.03
N TYR A 51 16.18 -0.41 30.89
CA TYR A 51 15.29 -1.39 30.26
C TYR A 51 16.07 -2.33 29.33
N LYS A 52 15.53 -3.53 29.16
CA LYS A 52 16.06 -4.57 28.27
C LYS A 52 14.88 -5.27 27.59
N GLY A 53 15.13 -5.85 26.42
CA GLY A 53 14.14 -6.59 25.66
C GLY A 53 13.30 -5.71 24.74
N PRO A 54 12.45 -6.33 23.91
CA PRO A 54 11.62 -5.64 22.92
C PRO A 54 10.70 -4.61 23.56
N VAL A 55 10.60 -3.44 22.94
CA VAL A 55 9.63 -2.42 23.35
C VAL A 55 8.27 -2.77 22.78
N ARG A 56 7.23 -2.65 23.59
CA ARG A 56 5.85 -2.88 23.16
C ARG A 56 5.02 -1.62 23.28
N ILE A 57 4.05 -1.51 22.39
CA ILE A 57 2.98 -0.52 22.46
C ILE A 57 1.67 -1.21 22.12
N LYS A 58 0.60 -0.91 22.85
CA LYS A 58 -0.70 -1.49 22.50
C LYS A 58 -1.18 -0.91 21.19
N GLN A 59 -1.89 -1.72 20.43
CA GLN A 59 -2.56 -1.29 19.20
C GLN A 59 -3.44 -0.03 19.43
N HIS A 60 -4.26 -0.06 20.48
CA HIS A 60 -5.14 1.07 20.82
C HIS A 60 -4.36 2.34 21.16
N ASP A 61 -3.26 2.22 21.91
CA ASP A 61 -2.45 3.36 22.33
C ASP A 61 -1.72 3.97 21.13
N LEU A 62 -1.18 3.13 20.23
CA LEU A 62 -0.60 3.61 18.97
C LEU A 62 -1.62 4.32 18.09
N HIS A 63 -2.87 3.85 18.05
CA HIS A 63 -3.96 4.50 17.31
C HIS A 63 -4.22 5.92 17.80
N ILE A 64 -4.39 6.08 19.12
CA ILE A 64 -4.60 7.38 19.73
C ILE A 64 -3.43 8.31 19.40
N LEU A 65 -2.21 7.83 19.57
CA LEU A 65 -1.00 8.60 19.30
C LEU A 65 -0.86 9.03 17.83
N VAL A 66 -1.25 8.18 16.87
CA VAL A 66 -1.24 8.59 15.46
C VAL A 66 -2.33 9.62 15.16
N ASN A 67 -3.49 9.56 15.83
CA ASN A 67 -4.54 10.55 15.58
C ASN A 67 -4.23 11.92 16.21
N GLU A 68 -3.49 11.96 17.32
CA GLU A 68 -3.27 13.19 18.09
C GLU A 68 -2.09 14.07 17.63
N TYR A 69 -1.11 13.50 16.92
CA TYR A 69 0.15 14.16 16.58
C TYR A 69 0.29 14.35 15.06
N GLU A 70 0.87 15.49 14.64
CA GLU A 70 1.14 15.74 13.22
C GLU A 70 2.30 14.89 12.67
N LYS A 71 3.24 14.48 13.53
CA LYS A 71 4.36 13.65 13.13
C LYS A 71 4.63 12.57 14.16
N VAL A 72 4.70 11.31 13.72
CA VAL A 72 5.04 10.17 14.57
C VAL A 72 6.25 9.44 13.99
N ILE A 73 7.28 9.24 14.83
CA ILE A 73 8.52 8.57 14.45
C ILE A 73 8.75 7.42 15.43
N ILE A 74 8.82 6.19 14.91
CA ILE A 74 9.32 5.03 15.63
C ILE A 74 10.82 4.91 15.36
N SER A 75 11.62 5.04 16.42
CA SER A 75 13.07 4.97 16.32
C SER A 75 13.55 3.66 15.68
N ASN A 76 14.39 3.78 14.66
CA ASN A 76 15.07 2.64 14.02
C ASN A 76 16.54 2.56 14.40
N LYS A 77 16.95 3.22 15.50
CA LYS A 77 18.34 3.26 15.97
C LYS A 77 18.97 1.87 15.99
N ASN A 78 20.20 1.79 15.46
CA ASN A 78 20.95 0.54 15.23
C ASN A 78 20.31 -0.44 14.24
N ASN A 79 19.40 0.01 13.37
CA ASN A 79 18.64 -0.81 12.41
C ASN A 79 17.91 -1.99 13.06
N LYS A 80 17.49 -1.80 14.30
CA LYS A 80 16.75 -2.80 15.07
C LYS A 80 15.27 -2.45 15.01
N LYS A 81 14.50 -3.21 14.22
CA LYS A 81 13.04 -3.20 14.27
C LYS A 81 12.57 -3.90 15.56
N VAL A 82 12.44 -3.15 16.64
CA VAL A 82 12.26 -3.74 17.99
C VAL A 82 11.09 -3.16 18.75
N VAL A 83 10.30 -2.30 18.12
CA VAL A 83 8.99 -1.90 18.65
C VAL A 83 7.94 -2.85 18.10
N ARG A 84 7.21 -3.51 18.99
CA ARG A 84 6.18 -4.51 18.66
C ARG A 84 4.81 -4.01 19.08
N ILE A 85 3.80 -4.30 18.26
CA ILE A 85 2.39 -4.04 18.59
C ILE A 85 1.83 -5.24 19.35
N CYS A 86 1.16 -4.98 20.47
CA CYS A 86 0.49 -6.01 21.27
C CYS A 86 -0.98 -5.66 21.54
N ASP A 87 -1.79 -6.68 21.86
CA ASP A 87 -3.21 -6.51 22.15
C ASP A 87 -3.46 -6.08 23.60
N SER A 88 -2.58 -6.49 24.52
CA SER A 88 -2.66 -6.13 25.93
C SER A 88 -1.27 -6.04 26.58
N THR A 89 -1.22 -5.43 27.77
CA THR A 89 0.00 -5.33 28.59
C THR A 89 0.52 -6.69 29.07
N ASP A 90 -0.36 -7.69 29.17
CA ASP A 90 -0.01 -9.04 29.64
C ASP A 90 0.26 -10.03 28.50
N SER A 91 -0.06 -9.64 27.25
CA SER A 91 0.19 -10.44 26.05
C SER A 91 1.65 -10.35 25.62
N ASN A 92 2.22 -11.50 25.26
CA ASN A 92 3.54 -11.59 24.62
C ASN A 92 3.45 -11.89 23.12
N GLU A 93 2.24 -12.00 22.58
CA GLU A 93 1.96 -12.23 21.16
C GLU A 93 1.90 -10.89 20.41
N ASN A 94 2.43 -10.88 19.18
CA ASN A 94 2.28 -9.73 18.29
C ASN A 94 0.85 -9.74 17.72
N ALA A 95 0.19 -8.58 17.70
CA ALA A 95 -1.15 -8.47 17.12
C ALA A 95 -1.14 -8.96 15.66
N LEU A 96 -2.10 -9.81 15.31
CA LEU A 96 -2.26 -10.36 13.97
C LEU A 96 -2.97 -9.35 13.06
N GLY A 97 -2.25 -8.33 12.59
CA GLY A 97 -2.50 -7.67 11.30
C GLY A 97 -3.84 -6.98 10.98
N THR A 98 -4.89 -7.08 11.79
CA THR A 98 -6.22 -6.53 11.49
C THR A 98 -6.40 -5.12 12.06
N TYR A 99 -5.34 -4.31 12.01
CA TYR A 99 -5.32 -2.99 12.60
C TYR A 99 -5.72 -1.92 11.59
N ARG A 100 -6.41 -0.87 12.04
CA ARG A 100 -6.86 0.24 11.21
C ARG A 100 -6.52 1.57 11.86
N PHE A 101 -5.83 2.45 11.14
CA PHE A 101 -5.74 3.88 11.46
C PHE A 101 -6.92 4.68 10.86
N TYR A 102 -8.16 4.20 10.99
CA TYR A 102 -9.30 4.94 10.44
C TYR A 102 -9.81 6.01 11.39
N ASP A 103 -9.51 7.27 11.09
CA ASP A 103 -10.14 8.41 11.73
C ASP A 103 -10.05 9.66 10.82
N HIS A 104 -11.20 10.18 10.38
CA HIS A 104 -11.27 11.42 9.60
C HIS A 104 -10.74 12.65 10.35
N SER A 105 -10.55 12.54 11.67
CA SER A 105 -10.00 13.58 12.52
C SER A 105 -8.50 13.42 12.81
N CYS A 106 -7.82 12.42 12.23
CA CYS A 106 -6.40 12.21 12.43
C CYS A 106 -5.60 13.44 11.99
N LYS A 107 -4.63 13.88 12.79
CA LYS A 107 -3.80 15.06 12.48
C LYS A 107 -2.52 14.72 11.74
N VAL A 108 -2.19 13.44 11.62
CA VAL A 108 -0.89 13.00 11.16
C VAL A 108 -0.63 13.41 9.71
N LYS A 109 0.54 14.00 9.48
CA LYS A 109 1.07 14.42 8.18
C LYS A 109 2.32 13.64 7.81
N GLU A 110 3.11 13.21 8.79
CA GLU A 110 4.32 12.43 8.55
C GLU A 110 4.40 11.22 9.50
N LEU A 111 4.49 10.02 8.93
CA LEU A 111 4.70 8.77 9.65
C LEU A 111 6.04 8.15 9.26
N ASP A 112 6.91 7.94 10.23
CA ASP A 112 8.14 7.15 10.08
C ASP A 112 8.06 5.92 10.97
N LEU A 113 7.77 4.77 10.35
CA LEU A 113 7.52 3.49 11.04
C LEU A 113 8.65 2.49 10.79
N ARG A 114 9.84 2.94 10.39
CA ARG A 114 11.00 2.06 10.12
C ARG A 114 11.42 1.20 11.33
N GLY A 115 11.16 1.67 12.54
CA GLY A 115 11.46 0.95 13.79
C GLY A 115 10.46 -0.14 14.17
N LEU A 116 9.37 -0.30 13.42
CA LEU A 116 8.30 -1.26 13.70
C LEU A 116 8.68 -2.68 13.27
N ASP A 117 8.46 -3.66 14.15
CA ASP A 117 8.63 -5.09 13.87
C ASP A 117 7.37 -5.68 13.24
N THR A 118 7.37 -5.80 11.91
CA THR A 118 6.25 -6.38 11.13
C THR A 118 6.45 -7.85 10.78
N SER A 119 7.53 -8.50 11.24
CA SER A 119 7.95 -9.83 10.78
C SER A 119 6.91 -10.94 11.00
N ASN A 120 6.02 -10.76 11.96
CA ASN A 120 4.96 -11.71 12.29
C ASN A 120 3.60 -11.35 11.69
N PHE A 121 3.49 -10.25 10.93
CA PHE A 121 2.20 -9.83 10.37
C PHE A 121 1.82 -10.72 9.20
N THR A 122 0.60 -11.26 9.24
CA THR A 122 0.01 -12.05 8.16
C THR A 122 -1.04 -11.28 7.36
N ASP A 123 -1.45 -10.13 7.88
CA ASP A 123 -2.48 -9.26 7.32
C ASP A 123 -2.03 -7.81 7.52
N LEU A 124 -2.14 -6.98 6.50
CA LEU A 124 -1.91 -5.53 6.55
C LEU A 124 -3.13 -4.78 6.01
N SER A 125 -4.27 -5.46 5.92
CA SER A 125 -5.48 -4.89 5.35
C SER A 125 -5.92 -3.69 6.19
N ASN A 126 -6.21 -2.58 5.51
CA ASN A 126 -6.65 -1.32 6.10
C ASN A 126 -5.64 -0.67 7.08
N PHE A 127 -4.35 -1.05 7.06
CA PHE A 127 -3.40 -0.59 8.08
C PHE A 127 -3.34 0.94 8.16
N PHE A 128 -3.28 1.64 7.02
CA PHE A 128 -3.27 3.09 6.92
C PHE A 128 -4.61 3.69 6.44
N TYR A 129 -5.67 2.90 6.34
CA TYR A 129 -6.95 3.33 5.76
C TYR A 129 -7.46 4.68 6.30
N GLY A 130 -7.67 5.64 5.40
CA GLY A 130 -8.34 6.90 5.68
C GLY A 130 -7.52 7.88 6.51
N LEU A 131 -6.20 7.86 6.39
CA LEU A 131 -5.33 8.89 6.96
C LEU A 131 -5.30 10.12 6.04
N TYR A 132 -6.42 10.84 5.97
CA TYR A 132 -6.66 11.94 5.00
C TYR A 132 -5.61 13.06 5.00
N HIS A 133 -4.90 13.27 6.11
CA HIS A 133 -3.88 14.32 6.23
C HIS A 133 -2.44 13.81 6.08
N LEU A 134 -2.24 12.49 5.96
CA LEU A 134 -0.92 11.89 5.81
C LEU A 134 -0.32 12.30 4.47
N GLU A 135 0.83 12.96 4.49
CA GLU A 135 1.54 13.39 3.28
C GLU A 135 2.75 12.50 2.98
N LYS A 136 3.45 12.02 4.01
CA LYS A 136 4.66 11.20 3.88
C LYS A 136 4.61 10.00 4.80
N LEU A 137 4.85 8.84 4.21
CA LEU A 137 4.98 7.59 4.92
C LEU A 137 6.35 6.97 4.67
N ASN A 138 7.00 6.48 5.72
CA ASN A 138 8.24 5.75 5.61
C ASN A 138 8.12 4.40 6.31
N ILE A 139 8.10 3.34 5.51
CA ILE A 139 8.03 1.92 5.90
C ILE A 139 9.30 1.17 5.50
N GLU A 140 10.38 1.89 5.21
CA GLU A 140 11.65 1.30 4.79
C GLU A 140 12.10 0.22 5.78
N GLY A 141 12.47 -0.91 5.20
CA GLY A 141 12.94 -2.06 5.93
C GLY A 141 11.84 -3.02 6.36
N TRP A 142 10.55 -2.69 6.39
CA TRP A 142 9.47 -3.61 6.81
C TRP A 142 9.63 -5.05 6.27
N ASP A 143 9.39 -6.04 7.13
CA ASP A 143 9.37 -7.45 6.72
C ASP A 143 7.91 -7.87 6.51
N THR A 144 7.52 -8.04 5.24
CA THR A 144 6.17 -8.47 4.84
C THR A 144 6.15 -9.89 4.30
N SER A 145 7.21 -10.68 4.52
CA SER A 145 7.36 -12.03 3.96
C SER A 145 6.32 -13.05 4.43
N ASN A 146 5.51 -12.70 5.44
CA ASN A 146 4.42 -13.52 5.96
C ASN A 146 3.02 -12.96 5.63
N VAL A 147 2.95 -11.76 5.03
CA VAL A 147 1.68 -11.07 4.74
C VAL A 147 0.96 -11.76 3.58
N LYS A 148 -0.34 -12.00 3.78
CA LYS A 148 -1.25 -12.61 2.79
C LYS A 148 -2.26 -11.63 2.22
N SER A 149 -2.56 -10.55 2.93
CA SER A 149 -3.51 -9.52 2.48
C SER A 149 -2.94 -8.13 2.71
N MET A 150 -3.07 -7.27 1.70
CA MET A 150 -2.79 -5.83 1.74
C MET A 150 -4.04 -5.04 1.28
N GLU A 151 -5.23 -5.63 1.42
CA GLU A 151 -6.50 -5.04 1.02
C GLU A 151 -6.72 -3.67 1.66
N ALA A 152 -7.04 -2.66 0.84
CA ALA A 152 -7.32 -1.30 1.29
C ALA A 152 -6.24 -0.68 2.21
N MET A 153 -4.98 -1.14 2.11
CA MET A 153 -3.91 -0.74 3.03
C MET A 153 -3.70 0.77 3.10
N PHE A 154 -3.83 1.49 1.98
CA PHE A 154 -3.68 2.95 1.86
C PHE A 154 -4.97 3.63 1.37
N MET A 155 -6.10 2.92 1.39
CA MET A 155 -7.33 3.43 0.80
C MET A 155 -7.77 4.74 1.48
N SER A 156 -8.15 5.73 0.66
CA SER A 156 -8.55 7.08 1.09
C SER A 156 -7.46 7.88 1.81
N ASP A 157 -6.19 7.56 1.62
CA ASP A 157 -5.05 8.41 2.01
C ASP A 157 -4.87 9.57 1.03
N GLN A 158 -5.87 10.46 0.97
CA GLN A 158 -6.03 11.44 -0.10
C GLN A 158 -4.88 12.45 -0.23
N SER A 159 -4.17 12.74 0.86
CA SER A 159 -3.02 13.67 0.87
C SER A 159 -1.65 12.98 0.70
N LEU A 160 -1.62 11.65 0.61
CA LEU A 160 -0.37 10.88 0.61
C LEU A 160 0.36 11.06 -0.72
N LYS A 161 1.57 11.60 -0.66
CA LYS A 161 2.40 11.92 -1.84
C LYS A 161 3.54 10.93 -2.05
N GLU A 162 4.07 10.39 -0.96
CA GLU A 162 5.28 9.55 -1.00
C GLU A 162 5.18 8.42 0.05
N ILE A 163 5.47 7.20 -0.40
CA ILE A 163 5.64 6.02 0.45
C ILE A 163 7.07 5.51 0.27
N LYS A 164 7.96 5.89 1.18
CA LYS A 164 9.34 5.40 1.15
C LYS A 164 9.40 3.94 1.60
N GLY A 165 9.96 3.09 0.75
CA GLY A 165 10.15 1.66 1.00
C GLY A 165 9.06 0.77 0.39
N LEU A 166 8.11 1.34 -0.35
CA LEU A 166 7.05 0.60 -1.05
C LEU A 166 7.62 -0.46 -2.02
N GLU A 167 8.68 -0.11 -2.73
CA GLU A 167 9.38 -0.94 -3.70
C GLU A 167 10.10 -2.14 -3.06
N ASN A 168 10.31 -2.12 -1.73
CA ASN A 168 11.03 -3.14 -0.98
C ASN A 168 10.11 -4.16 -0.29
N LEU A 169 8.79 -3.99 -0.38
CA LEU A 169 7.86 -4.93 0.24
C LEU A 169 7.95 -6.30 -0.44
N ASN A 170 8.07 -7.34 0.37
CA ASN A 170 7.96 -8.71 -0.11
C ASN A 170 6.49 -9.09 -0.25
N THR A 171 6.02 -9.27 -1.48
CA THR A 171 4.62 -9.63 -1.78
C THR A 171 4.43 -11.07 -2.24
N SER A 172 5.46 -11.92 -2.12
CA SER A 172 5.46 -13.30 -2.64
C SER A 172 4.40 -14.25 -2.05
N LYS A 173 3.75 -13.85 -0.94
CA LYS A 173 2.63 -14.58 -0.33
C LYS A 173 1.30 -13.81 -0.35
N VAL A 174 1.27 -12.62 -0.94
CA VAL A 174 0.07 -11.77 -0.93
C VAL A 174 -0.92 -12.33 -1.95
N GLU A 175 -2.13 -12.60 -1.48
CA GLU A 175 -3.25 -13.15 -2.26
C GLU A 175 -4.29 -12.06 -2.59
N ASN A 176 -4.40 -11.01 -1.77
CA ASN A 176 -5.39 -9.95 -1.92
C ASN A 176 -4.75 -8.55 -1.86
N MET A 177 -4.95 -7.75 -2.91
CA MET A 177 -4.54 -6.35 -3.04
C MET A 177 -5.73 -5.45 -3.44
N ALA A 178 -6.96 -5.90 -3.24
CA ALA A 178 -8.15 -5.12 -3.56
C ALA A 178 -8.13 -3.77 -2.83
N GLU A 179 -8.53 -2.71 -3.52
CA GLU A 179 -8.68 -1.35 -3.00
C GLU A 179 -7.38 -0.74 -2.41
N MET A 180 -6.21 -1.36 -2.57
CA MET A 180 -4.97 -1.01 -1.84
C MET A 180 -4.58 0.47 -1.91
N PHE A 181 -4.72 1.10 -3.09
CA PHE A 181 -4.48 2.52 -3.33
C PHE A 181 -5.74 3.24 -3.80
N CYS A 182 -6.94 2.69 -3.56
CA CYS A 182 -8.18 3.35 -3.96
C CYS A 182 -8.25 4.72 -3.29
N ASP A 183 -8.64 5.76 -4.05
CA ASP A 183 -8.87 7.11 -3.50
C ASP A 183 -7.59 7.84 -3.01
N CYS A 184 -6.40 7.44 -3.46
CA CYS A 184 -5.11 8.11 -3.17
C CYS A 184 -4.82 9.26 -4.15
N TYR A 185 -5.53 10.39 -4.03
CA TYR A 185 -5.50 11.47 -5.03
C TYR A 185 -4.17 12.20 -5.23
N SER A 186 -3.24 12.10 -4.27
CA SER A 186 -1.99 12.87 -4.28
C SER A 186 -0.75 12.02 -4.57
N LEU A 187 -0.90 10.70 -4.72
CA LEU A 187 0.25 9.80 -4.85
C LEU A 187 0.80 9.89 -6.27
N GLU A 188 2.05 10.31 -6.45
CA GLU A 188 2.59 10.65 -7.78
C GLU A 188 3.31 9.48 -8.47
N ASN A 189 3.90 8.55 -7.71
CA ASN A 189 4.67 7.42 -8.25
C ASN A 189 4.37 6.15 -7.48
N ILE A 190 4.00 5.09 -8.20
CA ILE A 190 3.68 3.77 -7.65
C ILE A 190 4.48 2.72 -8.42
N ASP A 191 5.74 2.53 -7.99
CA ASP A 191 6.63 1.53 -8.57
C ASP A 191 6.41 0.16 -7.91
N LEU A 192 5.78 -0.75 -8.66
CA LEU A 192 5.51 -2.14 -8.27
C LEU A 192 6.36 -3.12 -9.07
N SER A 193 7.40 -2.67 -9.78
CA SER A 193 8.19 -3.49 -10.70
C SER A 193 8.82 -4.72 -10.03
N ASN A 194 9.19 -4.60 -8.75
CA ASN A 194 9.79 -5.67 -7.95
C ASN A 194 8.77 -6.54 -7.20
N TRP A 195 7.48 -6.24 -7.31
CA TRP A 195 6.44 -6.98 -6.60
C TRP A 195 6.17 -8.33 -7.27
N ASP A 196 5.91 -9.34 -6.45
CA ASP A 196 5.52 -10.66 -6.89
C ASP A 196 3.99 -10.81 -6.89
N PHE A 197 3.39 -10.81 -8.08
CA PHE A 197 1.95 -11.01 -8.29
C PHE A 197 1.59 -12.48 -8.54
N SER A 198 2.52 -13.43 -8.32
CA SER A 198 2.30 -14.85 -8.61
C SER A 198 1.20 -15.49 -7.77
N HIS A 199 0.91 -14.96 -6.58
CA HIS A 199 -0.15 -15.45 -5.69
C HIS A 199 -1.38 -14.55 -5.63
N VAL A 200 -1.31 -13.35 -6.22
CA VAL A 200 -2.40 -12.37 -6.17
C VAL A 200 -3.60 -12.88 -6.96
N LEU A 201 -4.76 -12.87 -6.32
CA LEU A 201 -6.05 -13.31 -6.87
C LEU A 201 -6.97 -12.12 -7.18
N ASP A 202 -6.88 -11.04 -6.41
CA ASP A 202 -7.79 -9.90 -6.47
C ASP A 202 -7.05 -8.55 -6.41
N THR A 203 -7.27 -7.70 -7.42
CA THR A 203 -6.81 -6.30 -7.53
C THR A 203 -7.98 -5.35 -7.78
N LYS A 204 -9.21 -5.76 -7.42
CA LYS A 204 -10.42 -4.96 -7.59
C LYS A 204 -10.21 -3.56 -7.05
N LYS A 205 -10.52 -2.55 -7.87
CA LYS A 205 -10.41 -1.12 -7.55
C LYS A 205 -9.06 -0.65 -6.98
N MET A 206 -7.97 -1.41 -7.19
CA MET A 206 -6.67 -1.13 -6.57
C MET A 206 -6.21 0.32 -6.75
N PHE A 207 -6.50 0.94 -7.89
CA PHE A 207 -6.17 2.32 -8.25
C PHE A 207 -7.40 3.16 -8.63
N GLN A 208 -8.60 2.76 -8.21
CA GLN A 208 -9.82 3.51 -8.51
C GLN A 208 -9.69 4.95 -7.95
N PHE A 209 -10.13 5.95 -8.73
CA PHE A 209 -10.07 7.37 -8.36
C PHE A 209 -8.68 7.96 -8.09
N ASN A 210 -7.60 7.32 -8.55
CA ASN A 210 -6.26 7.94 -8.50
C ASN A 210 -6.14 8.99 -9.60
N ILE A 211 -6.21 10.27 -9.27
CA ILE A 211 -6.34 11.39 -10.23
C ILE A 211 -5.14 12.35 -10.24
N SER A 212 -4.00 11.92 -9.69
CA SER A 212 -2.76 12.71 -9.57
C SER A 212 -1.94 12.80 -10.85
N GLY A 213 -2.26 12.03 -11.90
CA GLY A 213 -1.33 11.77 -13.00
C GLY A 213 -0.25 10.73 -12.64
N ALA A 214 -0.53 9.84 -11.67
CA ALA A 214 0.47 8.92 -11.12
C ALA A 214 1.09 8.02 -12.19
N ILE A 215 2.39 7.75 -12.10
CA ILE A 215 3.03 6.68 -12.86
C ILE A 215 2.92 5.38 -12.07
N VAL A 216 2.28 4.37 -12.66
CA VAL A 216 2.15 3.02 -12.11
C VAL A 216 3.01 2.06 -12.92
N THR A 217 4.08 1.54 -12.34
CA THR A 217 4.96 0.57 -13.00
C THR A 217 4.62 -0.84 -12.52
N LEU A 218 4.08 -1.68 -13.41
CA LEU A 218 3.69 -3.06 -13.09
C LEU A 218 4.88 -4.05 -13.21
N PRO A 219 4.86 -5.19 -12.50
CA PRO A 219 5.92 -6.19 -12.59
C PRO A 219 5.90 -6.93 -13.93
N GLU A 220 7.05 -7.03 -14.59
CA GLU A 220 7.17 -7.70 -15.90
C GLU A 220 6.81 -9.20 -15.84
N ALA A 221 6.90 -9.82 -14.67
CA ALA A 221 6.49 -11.21 -14.45
C ALA A 221 4.97 -11.45 -14.65
N GLY A 222 4.16 -10.38 -14.61
CA GLY A 222 2.71 -10.45 -14.70
C GLY A 222 2.05 -10.99 -13.43
N ALA A 223 0.75 -11.29 -13.53
CA ALA A 223 -0.07 -11.86 -12.47
C ALA A 223 -0.72 -13.18 -12.94
N PRO A 224 0.04 -14.30 -12.93
CA PRO A 224 -0.39 -15.57 -13.52
C PRO A 224 -1.62 -16.18 -12.83
N ASN A 225 -1.93 -15.77 -11.60
CA ASN A 225 -3.07 -16.25 -10.83
C ASN A 225 -4.13 -15.17 -10.55
N LEU A 226 -4.05 -13.99 -11.14
CA LEU A 226 -5.08 -12.97 -11.00
C LEU A 226 -6.42 -13.48 -11.53
N ARG A 227 -7.50 -13.20 -10.80
CA ARG A 227 -8.88 -13.58 -11.17
C ARG A 227 -9.78 -12.37 -11.34
N ASN A 228 -9.58 -11.33 -10.53
CA ASN A 228 -10.46 -10.18 -10.48
C ASN A 228 -9.65 -8.88 -10.58
N SER A 229 -9.88 -8.11 -11.65
CA SER A 229 -9.36 -6.75 -11.83
C SER A 229 -10.51 -5.75 -11.98
N SER A 230 -11.72 -6.09 -11.51
CA SER A 230 -12.88 -5.22 -11.67
C SER A 230 -12.60 -3.83 -11.10
N SER A 231 -12.90 -2.81 -11.91
CA SER A 231 -12.69 -1.41 -11.61
C SER A 231 -11.27 -1.00 -11.20
N MET A 232 -10.24 -1.81 -11.47
CA MET A 232 -8.87 -1.60 -10.97
C MET A 232 -8.37 -0.18 -11.20
N PHE A 233 -8.64 0.43 -12.36
CA PHE A 233 -8.24 1.78 -12.73
C PHE A 233 -9.44 2.72 -12.97
N THR A 234 -10.66 2.35 -12.59
CA THR A 234 -11.85 3.16 -12.95
C THR A 234 -11.75 4.62 -12.48
N VAL A 235 -12.07 5.57 -13.36
CA VAL A 235 -12.03 7.03 -13.08
C VAL A 235 -10.67 7.44 -12.51
N SER A 236 -9.57 6.94 -13.08
CA SER A 236 -8.21 7.29 -12.69
C SER A 236 -7.49 8.02 -13.81
N ASP A 237 -6.64 8.98 -13.43
CA ASP A 237 -5.68 9.67 -14.29
C ASP A 237 -4.29 9.10 -13.95
N VAL A 238 -4.03 7.86 -14.39
CA VAL A 238 -2.75 7.19 -14.19
C VAL A 238 -2.12 6.81 -15.52
N ARG A 239 -0.79 6.91 -15.56
CA ARG A 239 0.05 6.38 -16.64
C ARG A 239 0.57 5.00 -16.23
N ILE A 240 0.18 3.97 -16.98
CA ILE A 240 0.56 2.59 -16.67
C ILE A 240 1.74 2.17 -17.54
N GLU A 241 2.86 1.87 -16.91
CA GLU A 241 4.05 1.33 -17.56
C GLU A 241 4.04 -0.20 -17.54
N ASN A 242 4.60 -0.82 -18.60
CA ASN A 242 4.68 -2.27 -18.80
C ASN A 242 3.33 -3.00 -18.92
N ILE A 243 2.23 -2.29 -19.21
CA ILE A 243 0.92 -2.90 -19.37
C ILE A 243 0.88 -3.92 -20.54
N ASP A 244 1.63 -3.63 -21.60
CA ASP A 244 1.87 -4.47 -22.78
C ASP A 244 2.64 -5.77 -22.46
N LYS A 245 3.35 -5.82 -21.32
CA LYS A 245 4.09 -7.02 -20.85
C LYS A 245 3.36 -7.76 -19.73
N PHE A 246 2.41 -7.12 -19.05
CA PHE A 246 1.77 -7.65 -17.86
C PHE A 246 0.77 -8.77 -18.17
N LYS A 247 1.18 -10.03 -17.95
CA LYS A 247 0.39 -11.23 -18.28
C LYS A 247 -0.63 -11.59 -17.22
N MET A 248 -1.88 -11.84 -17.63
CA MET A 248 -3.00 -12.24 -16.76
C MET A 248 -3.80 -13.41 -17.36
N PRO A 249 -3.18 -14.60 -17.53
CA PRO A 249 -3.77 -15.72 -18.26
C PRO A 249 -5.04 -16.30 -17.62
N LYS A 250 -5.27 -16.05 -16.34
CA LYS A 250 -6.38 -16.59 -15.58
C LYS A 250 -7.41 -15.55 -15.15
N LEU A 251 -7.33 -14.31 -15.66
CA LEU A 251 -8.29 -13.26 -15.34
C LEU A 251 -9.71 -13.73 -15.70
N GLU A 252 -10.66 -13.57 -14.78
CA GLU A 252 -12.06 -14.00 -14.95
C GLU A 252 -13.01 -12.80 -15.01
N ASP A 253 -12.73 -11.74 -14.24
CA ASP A 253 -13.52 -10.51 -14.19
C ASP A 253 -12.66 -9.26 -14.44
N ALA A 254 -12.97 -8.54 -15.51
CA ALA A 254 -12.36 -7.28 -15.92
C ALA A 254 -13.40 -6.15 -16.07
N THR A 255 -14.53 -6.27 -15.36
CA THR A 255 -15.64 -5.31 -15.41
C THR A 255 -15.16 -3.91 -15.03
N TYR A 256 -15.37 -2.91 -15.88
CA TYR A 256 -14.92 -1.53 -15.71
C TYR A 256 -13.41 -1.31 -15.49
N THR A 257 -12.53 -2.30 -15.70
CA THR A 257 -11.11 -2.21 -15.30
C THR A 257 -10.43 -0.90 -15.72
N PHE A 258 -10.70 -0.37 -16.91
CA PHE A 258 -10.14 0.89 -17.42
C PHE A 258 -11.21 1.95 -17.75
N ALA A 259 -12.44 1.79 -17.26
CA ALA A 259 -13.51 2.75 -17.50
C ALA A 259 -13.09 4.16 -17.04
N ASP A 260 -13.33 5.18 -17.88
CA ASP A 260 -13.02 6.58 -17.56
C ASP A 260 -11.53 6.86 -17.26
N CYS A 261 -10.60 6.07 -17.83
CA CYS A 261 -9.15 6.36 -17.82
C CYS A 261 -8.75 7.20 -19.06
N PRO A 262 -7.64 7.95 -19.03
CA PRO A 262 -7.15 8.73 -20.17
C PRO A 262 -6.61 7.89 -21.35
N TYR A 263 -6.43 6.57 -21.19
CA TYR A 263 -5.90 5.66 -22.23
C TYR A 263 -4.56 6.09 -22.86
N ASP A 264 -3.71 6.81 -22.11
CA ASP A 264 -2.37 7.24 -22.57
C ASP A 264 -1.35 6.10 -22.52
N TRP A 265 -1.57 5.04 -23.30
CA TRP A 265 -0.62 3.93 -23.45
C TRP A 265 0.38 4.30 -24.53
N GLU A 266 1.56 4.81 -24.13
CA GLU A 266 2.60 5.27 -25.06
C GLU A 266 2.89 4.21 -26.14
N VAL A 267 2.57 4.56 -27.39
CA VAL A 267 2.92 3.77 -28.57
C VAL A 267 4.42 3.97 -28.83
N TYR A 268 5.27 3.13 -28.25
CA TYR A 268 6.67 3.04 -28.68
C TYR A 268 6.71 2.43 -30.08
N GLN A 269 6.70 3.30 -31.09
CA GLN A 269 6.86 2.92 -32.49
C GLN A 269 8.29 2.46 -32.74
N ASP A 270 8.46 1.16 -32.96
CA ASP A 270 9.60 0.65 -33.75
C ASP A 270 9.21 -0.48 -34.73
N SER A 271 7.94 -0.86 -34.81
CA SER A 271 7.45 -1.73 -35.90
C SER A 271 5.97 -1.48 -36.19
N GLN A 272 5.59 -1.60 -37.47
CA GLN A 272 4.23 -1.36 -37.95
C GLN A 272 3.19 -2.39 -37.47
N ASP A 273 3.57 -3.37 -36.64
CA ASP A 273 2.76 -4.57 -36.37
C ASP A 273 2.37 -4.80 -34.89
N ASP A 274 2.80 -3.96 -33.94
CA ASP A 274 2.59 -4.21 -32.50
C ASP A 274 2.01 -2.98 -31.76
N TYR A 275 0.68 -2.93 -31.63
CA TYR A 275 -0.02 -1.89 -30.88
C TYR A 275 -0.06 -2.30 -29.38
N PRO A 276 0.35 -1.45 -28.40
CA PRO A 276 0.39 -1.81 -26.98
C PRO A 276 -0.93 -2.40 -26.44
N MET A 277 -2.07 -1.89 -26.90
CA MET A 277 -3.40 -2.40 -26.58
C MET A 277 -3.64 -3.83 -27.11
N GLN A 278 -3.15 -4.15 -28.30
CA GLN A 278 -3.24 -5.50 -28.86
C GLN A 278 -2.38 -6.48 -28.05
N GLN A 279 -1.17 -6.07 -27.65
CA GLN A 279 -0.31 -6.88 -26.79
C GLN A 279 -0.91 -7.09 -25.40
N PHE A 280 -1.44 -6.03 -24.79
CA PHE A 280 -2.17 -6.10 -23.54
C PHE A 280 -3.33 -7.11 -23.63
N ILE A 281 -4.10 -7.10 -24.72
CA ILE A 281 -5.22 -8.05 -24.86
C ILE A 281 -4.72 -9.48 -25.12
N ASN A 282 -3.59 -9.66 -25.82
CA ASN A 282 -2.95 -10.98 -25.96
C ASN A 282 -2.42 -11.52 -24.62
N ASN A 283 -2.15 -10.65 -23.66
CA ASN A 283 -1.75 -11.01 -22.31
C ASN A 283 -2.91 -11.47 -21.42
N ILE A 284 -4.17 -11.20 -21.82
CA ILE A 284 -5.36 -11.72 -21.17
C ILE A 284 -5.63 -13.13 -21.72
N GLY A 285 -5.64 -14.12 -20.83
CA GLY A 285 -5.89 -15.51 -21.25
C GLY A 285 -7.38 -15.78 -21.51
N SER A 286 -7.66 -17.01 -21.97
CA SER A 286 -9.01 -17.44 -22.34
C SER A 286 -9.97 -17.67 -21.16
N SER A 287 -9.55 -17.33 -19.93
CA SER A 287 -10.35 -17.55 -18.71
C SER A 287 -11.36 -16.43 -18.45
N LEU A 288 -11.29 -15.34 -19.22
CA LEU A 288 -12.14 -14.16 -19.04
C LEU A 288 -13.62 -14.52 -19.23
N LYS A 289 -14.44 -14.23 -18.22
CA LYS A 289 -15.88 -14.54 -18.19
C LYS A 289 -16.72 -13.28 -18.30
N VAL A 290 -16.30 -12.22 -17.61
CA VAL A 290 -17.02 -10.94 -17.53
C VAL A 290 -16.03 -9.80 -17.77
N ALA A 291 -16.32 -8.96 -18.75
CA ALA A 291 -15.54 -7.76 -19.05
C ALA A 291 -16.48 -6.63 -19.47
N ASP A 292 -17.61 -6.54 -18.79
CA ASP A 292 -18.62 -5.54 -19.08
C ASP A 292 -17.99 -4.16 -18.90
N TYR A 293 -18.02 -3.35 -19.97
CA TYR A 293 -17.56 -1.98 -19.95
C TYR A 293 -16.10 -1.81 -19.51
N MET A 294 -15.25 -2.81 -19.78
CA MET A 294 -13.83 -2.80 -19.45
C MET A 294 -13.13 -1.52 -19.91
N PHE A 295 -13.54 -0.98 -21.07
CA PHE A 295 -13.01 0.24 -21.68
C PHE A 295 -14.11 1.30 -21.91
N ALA A 296 -14.98 1.51 -20.91
CA ALA A 296 -16.06 2.50 -21.03
C ALA A 296 -15.52 3.92 -21.22
N HIS A 297 -16.22 4.73 -22.03
CA HIS A 297 -15.95 6.15 -22.26
C HIS A 297 -14.53 6.44 -22.78
N ALA A 298 -14.00 5.55 -23.63
CA ALA A 298 -12.79 5.78 -24.40
C ALA A 298 -12.99 6.90 -25.43
N ASN A 299 -12.60 8.12 -25.07
CA ASN A 299 -12.86 9.32 -25.86
C ASN A 299 -11.91 9.51 -27.06
N ASN A 300 -10.90 8.65 -27.26
CA ASN A 300 -9.96 8.74 -28.38
C ASN A 300 -10.32 7.79 -29.55
N THR A 301 -10.55 8.37 -30.73
CA THR A 301 -10.97 7.68 -31.95
C THR A 301 -9.99 6.64 -32.49
N GLN A 302 -8.68 6.79 -32.22
CA GLN A 302 -7.66 5.83 -32.69
C GLN A 302 -7.74 4.52 -31.88
N ASP A 303 -7.94 4.66 -30.56
CA ASP A 303 -8.08 3.55 -29.63
C ASP A 303 -9.41 2.81 -29.82
N LEU A 304 -10.50 3.52 -30.07
CA LEU A 304 -11.80 2.92 -30.47
C LEU A 304 -11.66 1.97 -31.65
N SER A 305 -10.88 2.32 -32.67
CA SER A 305 -10.71 1.48 -33.87
C SER A 305 -9.91 0.19 -33.58
N CYS A 306 -8.94 0.25 -32.68
CA CYS A 306 -8.19 -0.91 -32.18
C CYS A 306 -9.07 -1.78 -31.27
N LEU A 307 -9.73 -1.17 -30.28
CA LEU A 307 -10.65 -1.83 -29.36
C LEU A 307 -11.74 -2.61 -30.11
N LEU A 308 -12.33 -2.01 -31.15
CA LEU A 308 -13.35 -2.66 -31.98
C LEU A 308 -12.79 -3.86 -32.78
N LYS A 309 -11.58 -3.77 -33.35
CA LYS A 309 -10.93 -4.91 -34.03
C LYS A 309 -10.67 -6.06 -33.05
N ILE A 310 -10.32 -5.75 -31.81
CA ILE A 310 -9.94 -6.72 -30.81
C ILE A 310 -11.16 -7.38 -30.15
N CYS A 311 -12.25 -6.62 -29.93
CA CYS A 311 -13.54 -7.18 -29.50
C CYS A 311 -14.06 -8.25 -30.47
N ASN A 312 -13.82 -8.06 -31.77
CA ASN A 312 -14.17 -9.03 -32.80
C ASN A 312 -13.32 -10.31 -32.74
N GLN A 313 -12.11 -10.26 -32.18
CA GLN A 313 -11.21 -11.43 -32.03
C GLN A 313 -11.50 -12.24 -30.75
N GLN A 314 -11.95 -11.60 -29.67
CA GLN A 314 -12.18 -12.21 -28.35
C GLN A 314 -13.59 -12.83 -28.15
N LYS A 315 -14.29 -13.19 -29.23
CA LYS A 315 -15.54 -13.99 -29.22
C LYS A 315 -16.64 -13.53 -28.22
N GLY A 316 -16.86 -12.21 -28.08
CA GLY A 316 -18.08 -11.68 -27.47
C GLY A 316 -18.11 -11.46 -25.95
N CYS A 317 -16.99 -11.57 -25.23
CA CYS A 317 -16.93 -11.23 -23.79
C CYS A 317 -16.70 -9.73 -23.51
N LEU A 318 -16.22 -8.96 -24.49
CA LEU A 318 -16.03 -7.52 -24.34
C LEU A 318 -17.26 -6.75 -24.85
N LYS A 319 -17.91 -6.01 -23.95
CA LYS A 319 -18.89 -4.98 -24.30
C LYS A 319 -18.23 -3.62 -24.14
N ILE A 320 -18.02 -2.92 -25.25
CA ILE A 320 -17.59 -1.52 -25.25
C ILE A 320 -18.86 -0.66 -25.12
N LEU A 321 -18.90 0.21 -24.11
CA LEU A 321 -19.80 1.36 -24.11
C LEU A 321 -19.01 2.54 -24.66
N ILE A 322 -19.37 2.95 -25.87
CA ILE A 322 -18.91 4.18 -26.51
C ILE A 322 -19.74 5.32 -25.93
#